data_AF-D3BLQ3-F1
#
_entry.id   AF-D3BLQ3-F1
#
_cell.length_a   1.000
_cell.length_b   1.000
_cell.length_c   1.000
_cell.angle_alpha   90.00
_cell.angle_beta   90.00
_cell.angle_gamma   90.00
#
_symmetry.space_group_name_H-M   'P 1'
#
loop_
_entity.id
_entity.type
_entity.pdbx_description
1 polymer ?
#
loop_
_entity_poly.entity_id
_entity_poly.type
_entity_poly.pdbx_seq_one_letter_code
_entity_poly.pdbx_strand_id
1 'polypeptide(L)'
;MLKYTIFTIFAYLTISVGQYNWFLDPSPCSKPLLVNVTYSNGVYSSFKASDATTTYLTNVTVNSDATFNGFAALYNGTPKRIIGYTTIKGVLRNPFNLIIIYNPAPSLHFPGSTDYYNLVSCSKS
;
A
#
# COMPACT_ATOMS: atom_id res chain seq x y z
N MET A 1 6.17 -8.46 -49.22
CA MET A 1 6.94 -8.16 -48.00
C MET A 1 5.98 -7.96 -46.86
N LEU A 2 5.84 -8.95 -45.97
CA LEU A 2 4.92 -8.89 -44.82
C LEU A 2 5.59 -8.05 -43.72
N LYS A 3 5.02 -6.88 -43.40
CA LYS A 3 5.48 -6.04 -42.28
C LYS A 3 4.88 -6.60 -40.99
N TYR A 4 5.71 -7.20 -40.14
CA TYR A 4 5.31 -7.60 -38.80
C TYR A 4 5.37 -6.38 -37.87
N THR A 5 4.20 -5.84 -37.52
CA THR A 5 4.10 -4.84 -36.44
C THR A 5 4.16 -5.60 -35.11
N ILE A 6 5.27 -5.47 -34.39
CA ILE A 6 5.40 -6.02 -33.03
C ILE A 6 4.55 -5.13 -32.10
N PHE A 7 3.39 -5.62 -31.66
CA PHE A 7 2.64 -5.03 -30.57
C PHE A 7 3.29 -5.49 -29.25
N THR A 8 4.05 -4.63 -28.60
CA THR A 8 4.49 -4.84 -27.23
C THR A 8 3.32 -4.59 -26.29
N ILE A 9 2.72 -5.66 -25.78
CA ILE A 9 1.73 -5.58 -24.70
C ILE A 9 2.49 -5.30 -23.41
N PHE A 10 2.57 -4.03 -23.00
CA PHE A 10 2.99 -3.68 -21.65
C PHE A 10 1.84 -4.01 -20.70
N ALA A 11 1.93 -5.15 -20.03
CA ALA A 11 1.04 -5.47 -18.93
C ALA A 11 1.35 -4.52 -17.76
N TYR A 12 0.50 -3.52 -17.55
CA TYR A 12 0.59 -2.64 -16.40
C TYR A 12 0.23 -3.43 -15.14
N LEU A 13 1.18 -3.54 -14.21
CA LEU A 13 0.93 -4.18 -12.94
C LEU A 13 0.15 -3.23 -12.05
N THR A 14 -1.03 -3.63 -11.62
CA THR A 14 -1.89 -2.85 -10.71
C THR A 14 -1.98 -3.54 -9.35
N ILE A 15 -2.28 -2.78 -8.30
CA ILE A 15 -2.59 -3.36 -6.99
C ILE A 15 -4.00 -3.97 -7.07
N SER A 16 -4.15 -5.22 -6.62
CA SER A 16 -5.46 -5.85 -6.50
C SER A 16 -6.26 -5.21 -5.36
N VAL A 17 -7.55 -4.92 -5.60
CA VAL A 17 -8.43 -4.37 -4.57
C VAL A 17 -8.94 -5.51 -3.69
N GLY A 18 -8.96 -5.31 -2.38
CA GLY A 18 -9.38 -6.34 -1.43
C GLY A 18 -8.76 -6.19 -0.05
N GLN A 19 -8.78 -7.26 0.73
CA GLN A 19 -8.24 -7.26 2.08
C GLN A 19 -6.81 -7.79 2.10
N TYR A 20 -5.91 -7.09 2.79
CA TYR A 20 -4.50 -7.42 2.93
C TYR A 20 -4.14 -7.65 4.41
N ASN A 21 -3.18 -8.54 4.63
CA ASN A 21 -2.43 -8.61 5.89
C ASN A 21 -1.39 -7.50 5.89
N TRP A 22 -1.30 -6.82 7.03
CA TRP A 22 -0.31 -5.80 7.30
C TRP A 22 0.52 -6.19 8.53
N PHE A 23 1.80 -6.47 8.27
CA PHE A 23 2.79 -6.75 9.31
C PHE A 23 3.50 -5.44 9.67
N LEU A 24 3.14 -4.87 10.83
CA LEU A 24 3.72 -3.61 11.35
C LEU A 24 5.12 -3.81 11.97
N ASP A 25 5.59 -5.05 12.05
CA ASP A 25 6.81 -5.43 12.75
C ASP A 25 7.45 -6.63 12.01
N PRO A 26 8.78 -6.77 11.91
CA PRO A 26 9.41 -7.95 11.33
C PRO A 26 9.26 -9.20 12.21
N SER A 27 8.57 -9.11 13.35
CA SER A 27 8.33 -10.24 14.25
C SER A 27 7.35 -11.23 13.62
N PRO A 28 7.79 -12.48 13.33
CA PRO A 28 6.98 -13.50 12.67
C PRO A 28 5.80 -13.99 13.52
N CYS A 29 5.73 -13.57 14.80
CA CYS A 29 4.69 -13.96 15.76
C CYS A 29 3.62 -12.88 15.98
N SER A 30 3.76 -11.70 15.35
CA SER A 30 2.75 -10.65 15.46
C SER A 30 1.51 -11.01 14.64
N LYS A 31 0.30 -10.80 15.21
CA LYS A 31 -0.94 -10.98 14.46
C LYS A 31 -1.02 -9.87 13.40
N PRO A 32 -1.16 -10.19 12.10
CA PRO A 32 -1.27 -9.17 11.08
C PRO A 32 -2.53 -8.34 11.32
N LEU A 33 -2.42 -7.06 11.03
CA LEU A 33 -3.57 -6.18 10.93
C LEU A 33 -4.26 -6.42 9.58
N LEU A 34 -5.57 -6.57 9.57
CA LEU A 34 -6.34 -6.62 8.34
C LEU A 34 -6.68 -5.22 7.87
N VAL A 35 -6.36 -4.93 6.61
CA VAL A 35 -6.68 -3.66 5.96
C VAL A 35 -7.37 -3.88 4.61
N ASN A 36 -8.35 -3.05 4.30
CA ASN A 36 -9.00 -3.03 3.01
C ASN A 36 -8.29 -2.01 2.12
N VAL A 37 -7.75 -2.47 1.00
CA VAL A 37 -7.24 -1.62 -0.08
C VAL A 37 -8.37 -1.37 -1.05
N THR A 38 -8.58 -0.09 -1.37
CA THR A 38 -9.63 0.43 -2.26
C THR A 38 -8.99 1.24 -3.38
N TYR A 39 -9.68 1.36 -4.51
CA TYR A 39 -9.27 2.19 -5.64
C TYR A 39 -10.42 3.10 -6.04
N SER A 40 -10.17 4.40 -6.07
CA SER A 40 -11.14 5.41 -6.50
C SER A 40 -10.40 6.64 -7.03
N ASN A 41 -10.97 7.33 -8.02
CA ASN A 41 -10.40 8.56 -8.57
C ASN A 41 -8.92 8.44 -9.00
N GLY A 42 -8.51 7.30 -9.56
CA GLY A 42 -7.15 7.09 -10.03
C GLY A 42 -6.11 6.75 -8.95
N VAL A 43 -6.53 6.61 -7.69
CA VAL A 43 -5.61 6.42 -6.56
C VAL A 43 -6.06 5.28 -5.66
N TYR A 44 -5.09 4.61 -5.05
CA TYR A 44 -5.31 3.60 -4.02
C TYR A 44 -5.33 4.24 -2.63
N SER A 45 -6.15 3.68 -1.75
CA SER A 45 -6.17 4.01 -0.32
C SER A 45 -6.40 2.75 0.49
N SER A 46 -5.93 2.71 1.73
CA SER A 46 -6.16 1.59 2.63
C SER A 46 -6.72 2.02 3.97
N PHE A 47 -7.61 1.19 4.52
CA PHE A 47 -8.33 1.46 5.76
C PHE A 47 -8.36 0.21 6.62
N LYS A 48 -8.46 0.38 7.95
CA LYS A 48 -8.60 -0.77 8.86
C LYS A 48 -9.84 -1.57 8.49
N ALA A 49 -9.71 -2.89 8.36
CA ALA A 49 -10.83 -3.73 7.94
C ALA A 49 -12.01 -3.69 8.94
N SER A 50 -11.73 -3.54 10.23
CA SER A 50 -12.75 -3.43 11.28
C SER A 50 -13.39 -2.05 11.40
N ASP A 51 -12.79 -1.02 10.79
CA ASP A 51 -13.18 0.38 10.94
C ASP A 51 -12.64 1.21 9.77
N ALA A 52 -13.53 1.58 8.85
CA ALA A 52 -13.18 2.35 7.66
C ALA A 52 -12.71 3.79 7.96
N THR A 53 -12.83 4.28 9.19
CA THR A 53 -12.36 5.63 9.56
C THR A 53 -10.85 5.69 9.81
N THR A 54 -10.25 4.56 10.18
CA THR A 54 -8.80 4.46 10.39
C THR A 54 -8.10 4.30 9.03
N THR A 55 -7.64 5.41 8.47
CA THR A 55 -6.92 5.47 7.19
C THR A 55 -5.46 5.15 7.39
N TYR A 56 -4.87 4.40 6.47
CA TYR A 56 -3.50 3.98 6.57
C TYR A 56 -2.65 4.50 5.42
N LEU A 57 -2.98 4.10 4.19
CA LEU A 57 -2.38 4.62 2.98
C LEU A 57 -3.38 5.51 2.27
N THR A 58 -2.91 6.59 1.69
CA THR A 58 -3.75 7.51 0.92
C THR A 58 -2.99 8.06 -0.28
N ASN A 59 -3.76 8.37 -1.33
CA ASN A 59 -3.24 8.95 -2.57
C ASN A 59 -2.08 8.15 -3.17
N VAL A 60 -2.23 6.82 -3.19
CA VAL A 60 -1.20 5.93 -3.72
C VAL A 60 -1.39 5.76 -5.22
N THR A 61 -0.34 6.04 -5.99
CA THR A 61 -0.30 5.91 -7.44
C THR A 61 0.75 4.89 -7.86
N VAL A 62 0.38 3.99 -8.77
CA VAL A 62 1.27 2.96 -9.31
C VAL A 62 1.88 3.44 -10.63
N ASN A 63 3.20 3.34 -10.74
CA ASN A 63 3.96 3.68 -11.92
C ASN A 63 4.03 2.49 -12.88
N SER A 64 4.40 2.74 -14.13
CA SER A 64 4.52 1.71 -15.17
C SER A 64 5.61 0.66 -14.89
N ASP A 65 6.57 0.95 -14.01
CA ASP A 65 7.68 0.09 -13.62
C ASP A 65 7.39 -0.77 -12.38
N ALA A 66 6.10 -0.91 -12.00
CA ALA A 66 5.65 -1.62 -10.81
C ALA A 66 6.18 -1.02 -9.49
N THR A 67 6.64 0.22 -9.49
CA THR A 67 6.82 1.01 -8.26
C THR A 67 5.56 1.81 -7.94
N PHE A 68 5.42 2.28 -6.71
CA PHE A 68 4.35 3.20 -6.34
C PHE A 68 4.81 4.19 -5.28
N ASN A 69 4.10 5.31 -5.21
CA ASN A 69 4.35 6.37 -4.25
C ASN A 69 3.01 6.82 -3.66
N GLY A 70 3.04 7.47 -2.50
CA GLY A 70 1.85 8.05 -1.87
C GLY A 70 2.15 8.54 -0.46
N PHE A 71 1.12 8.54 0.39
CA PHE A 71 1.25 8.95 1.79
C PHE A 71 0.75 7.87 2.73
N ALA A 72 1.33 7.85 3.93
CA ALA A 72 0.87 7.04 5.04
C ALA A 72 0.55 7.90 6.25
N ALA A 73 -0.57 7.61 6.91
CA ALA A 73 -0.94 8.24 8.17
C ALA A 73 -0.09 7.70 9.31
N LEU A 74 0.46 8.60 10.12
CA LEU A 74 1.18 8.29 11.35
C LEU A 74 0.29 8.53 12.55
N TYR A 75 0.38 7.64 13.53
CA TYR A 75 -0.48 7.64 14.71
C TYR A 75 0.35 7.68 16.00
N ASN A 76 -0.15 8.38 17.02
CA ASN A 76 0.37 8.24 18.39
C ASN A 76 -0.74 7.89 19.40
N GLY A 77 -0.31 7.44 20.57
CA GLY A 77 -1.14 7.27 21.76
C GLY A 77 -2.17 6.13 21.70
N THR A 78 -2.93 6.03 22.79
CA THR A 78 -4.09 5.16 22.96
C THR A 78 -5.24 6.00 23.53
N PRO A 79 -6.33 6.26 22.79
CA PRO A 79 -6.63 5.76 21.44
C PRO A 79 -5.72 6.38 20.37
N LYS A 80 -5.53 5.66 19.27
CA LYS A 80 -4.69 6.09 18.14
C LYS A 80 -5.27 7.39 17.55
N ARG A 81 -4.49 8.48 17.57
CA ARG A 81 -4.81 9.73 16.88
C ARG A 81 -3.82 9.98 15.76
N ILE A 82 -4.31 10.44 14.61
CA ILE A 82 -3.42 10.85 13.51
C ILE A 82 -2.60 12.05 13.98
N ILE A 83 -1.27 11.92 13.91
CA ILE A 83 -0.33 13.00 14.24
C ILE A 83 0.27 13.67 13.00
N GLY A 84 0.12 13.03 11.84
CA GLY A 84 0.56 13.57 10.57
C GLY A 84 0.68 12.48 9.52
N TYR A 85 1.39 12.79 8.45
CA TYR A 85 1.62 11.88 7.34
C TYR A 85 3.11 11.80 7.03
N THR A 86 3.54 10.66 6.52
CA THR A 86 4.84 10.51 5.86
C THR A 86 4.64 10.09 4.41
N THR A 87 5.58 10.42 3.54
CA THR A 87 5.62 9.90 2.18
C THR A 87 6.03 8.44 2.20
N ILE A 88 5.44 7.64 1.32
CA ILE A 88 5.84 6.26 1.09
C ILE A 88 6.32 6.06 -0.34
N LYS A 89 7.19 5.07 -0.50
CA LYS A 89 7.52 4.45 -1.79
C LYS A 89 7.39 2.94 -1.65
N GLY A 90 7.14 2.25 -2.75
CA GLY A 90 7.03 0.80 -2.70
C GLY A 90 7.20 0.14 -4.05
N VAL A 91 7.22 -1.19 -4.01
CA VAL A 91 7.30 -2.04 -5.20
C VAL A 91 6.25 -3.13 -5.11
N LEU A 92 5.57 -3.40 -6.22
CA LEU A 92 4.73 -4.56 -6.40
C LEU A 92 5.62 -5.74 -6.81
N ARG A 93 5.69 -6.78 -5.97
CA ARG A 93 6.31 -8.08 -6.36
C ARG A 93 5.43 -8.81 -7.37
N ASN A 94 4.12 -8.69 -7.19
CA ASN A 94 3.03 -9.14 -8.05
C ASN A 94 1.76 -8.34 -7.65
N PRO A 95 0.60 -8.49 -8.31
CA PRO A 95 -0.61 -7.71 -7.98
C PRO A 95 -1.13 -7.91 -6.54
N PHE A 96 -0.66 -8.96 -5.86
CA PHE A 96 -1.13 -9.41 -4.55
C PHE A 96 -0.12 -9.16 -3.42
N ASN A 97 1.11 -8.72 -3.75
CA ASN A 97 2.20 -8.58 -2.79
C ASN A 97 2.92 -7.25 -2.94
N LEU A 98 2.91 -6.46 -1.87
CA LEU A 98 3.45 -5.10 -1.84
C LEU A 98 4.57 -5.02 -0.79
N ILE A 99 5.62 -4.30 -1.12
CA ILE A 99 6.64 -3.87 -0.16
C ILE A 99 6.55 -2.35 -0.07
N ILE A 100 6.37 -1.83 1.14
CA ILE A 100 6.22 -0.39 1.39
C ILE A 100 7.34 0.08 2.28
N ILE A 101 8.00 1.16 1.86
CA ILE A 101 9.01 1.86 2.61
C ILE A 101 8.42 3.20 3.05
N TYR A 102 8.37 3.40 4.36
CA TYR A 102 7.92 4.62 4.99
C TYR A 102 9.11 5.53 5.20
N ASN A 103 9.07 6.74 4.62
CA ASN A 103 10.14 7.69 4.85
C ASN A 103 10.14 8.14 6.33
N PRO A 104 11.31 8.43 6.90
CA PRO A 104 11.39 9.05 8.22
C PRO A 104 10.62 10.37 8.25
N ALA A 105 9.97 10.65 9.37
CA ALA A 105 9.34 11.94 9.65
C ALA A 105 9.84 12.45 11.02
N PRO A 106 11.02 13.11 11.06
CA PRO A 106 11.67 13.48 12.32
C PRO A 106 10.83 14.42 13.20
N SER A 107 10.08 15.34 12.60
CA SER A 107 9.15 16.24 13.31
C SER A 107 8.02 15.51 14.04
N LEU A 108 7.75 14.26 13.64
CA LEU A 108 6.74 13.38 14.22
C LEU A 108 7.36 12.23 15.03
N HIS A 109 8.69 12.29 15.27
CA HIS A 109 9.46 11.25 15.96
C HIS A 109 9.31 9.85 15.34
N PHE A 110 9.11 9.79 14.02
CA PHE A 110 8.98 8.54 13.28
C PHE A 110 10.27 8.23 12.51
N PRO A 111 10.99 7.14 12.82
CA PRO A 111 12.29 6.84 12.23
C PRO A 111 12.22 6.27 10.81
N GLY A 112 11.02 6.02 10.29
CA GLY A 112 10.82 5.23 9.08
C GLY A 112 10.60 3.75 9.40
N SER A 113 10.04 3.02 8.45
CA SER A 113 9.84 1.57 8.56
C SER A 113 9.74 0.93 7.18
N THR A 114 9.73 -0.40 7.13
CA THR A 114 9.45 -1.15 5.92
C THR A 114 8.49 -2.27 6.26
N ASP A 115 7.36 -2.30 5.56
CA ASP A 115 6.28 -3.23 5.84
C ASP A 115 5.97 -4.07 4.58
N TYR A 116 5.51 -5.29 4.82
CA TYR A 116 5.16 -6.26 3.80
C TYR A 116 3.65 -6.51 3.82
N TYR A 117 3.07 -6.64 2.63
CA TYR A 117 1.63 -6.84 2.48
C TYR A 117 1.38 -7.99 1.54
N ASN A 118 0.47 -8.88 1.95
CA ASN A 118 -0.05 -9.92 1.09
C ASN A 118 -1.58 -9.86 1.08
N LEU A 119 -2.16 -10.03 -0.10
CA LEU A 119 -3.61 -10.13 -0.26
C LEU A 119 -4.11 -11.39 0.46
N VAL A 120 -5.21 -11.24 1.18
CA VAL A 120 -5.93 -12.31 1.87
C VAL A 120 -7.18 -12.69 1.08
N SER A 121 -7.92 -11.69 0.61
CA SER A 121 -9.12 -11.90 -0.20
C SER A 121 -9.31 -10.76 -1.19
N CYS A 122 -9.65 -11.09 -2.44
CA CYS A 122 -10.05 -10.11 -3.43
C CYS A 122 -11.44 -9.56 -3.06
N SER A 123 -11.66 -8.26 -3.25
CA SER A 123 -13.04 -7.77 -3.41
C SER A 123 -13.37 -7.76 -4.90
N LYS A 124 -14.57 -8.22 -5.26
CA LYS A 124 -15.11 -7.87 -6.58
C LYS A 124 -15.32 -6.35 -6.56
N SER A 125 -14.47 -5.64 -7.29
CA SER A 125 -14.68 -4.24 -7.68
C SER A 125 -16.00 -4.11 -8.44
#